data_AF-A0A124SEV8-F1
#
_entry.id   AF-A0A124SEV8-F1
#
_cell.length_a   1.000
_cell.length_b   1.000
_cell.length_c   1.000
_cell.angle_alpha   90.00
_cell.angle_beta   90.00
_cell.angle_gamma   90.00
#
_symmetry.space_group_name_H-M   'P 1'
#
loop_
_entity.id
_entity.type
_entity.pdbx_description
1 polymer ?
#
loop_
_entity_poly.entity_id
_entity_poly.type
_entity_poly.pdbx_seq_one_letter_code
_entity_poly.pdbx_strand_id
1 'polypeptide(L)'
;MTSSGGGGQRSSSGDAGESPKGKTVGAVSGTDVDQLNQGLGDMSLDSSKDGDDLTAEEINEPARQWHCPACQNGPGSINWFRSMKSFLTHIKTKGTRRPKLHCDLAELLDEELCRRGATLVPAGESYGQWEGLNKDVQDWEIVWPPMVIIMNTQLKQDEKEKWLGMGTQELLDYFDSYEAVRARHSFGPEGHRGMSVLIFETSAVGYLEAERLSKHFERQGLDRNAWDHHPNLFHPGGKRQLHGYMATERDLDIFNQYSFAKFKLKFESVSYQEKVVNQLKQMNKDCKQLPWYKKKIAKQERNSKALEEAFWLLSRKLRKLEEGSYTVNAEEMDFQENFEDQLNVIQDAKDAQEETFKKPSEEHKRYCLFSLCARGQEVEEIEEERERLAKLHEKEMAEMKLKHEQEQMEMDKKCNAKWDRVTEKCSQWKKV
;
A
#
# COMPACT_ATOMS: atom_id res chain seq x y z
N MET A 1 49.13 -26.89 -8.73
CA MET A 1 49.18 -28.37 -8.71
C MET A 1 47.77 -28.84 -9.03
N THR A 2 47.51 -29.12 -10.31
CA THR A 2 47.17 -30.47 -10.84
C THR A 2 45.72 -30.88 -10.52
N SER A 3 44.84 -31.31 -11.42
CA SER A 3 44.84 -31.51 -12.88
C SER A 3 43.54 -32.26 -13.25
N SER A 4 42.91 -31.84 -14.35
CA SER A 4 42.31 -32.69 -15.41
C SER A 4 41.13 -33.61 -15.07
N GLY A 5 39.97 -33.52 -15.73
CA GLY A 5 39.69 -33.90 -17.14
C GLY A 5 38.50 -34.87 -17.07
N GLY A 6 37.53 -34.98 -17.99
CA GLY A 6 37.39 -34.67 -19.39
C GLY A 6 36.51 -35.78 -20.00
N GLY A 7 35.74 -35.48 -21.05
CA GLY A 7 35.19 -36.49 -21.95
C GLY A 7 33.66 -36.62 -21.99
N GLY A 8 33.05 -36.03 -23.01
CA GLY A 8 31.71 -36.39 -23.47
C GLY A 8 31.76 -37.45 -24.58
N GLN A 9 30.59 -37.91 -25.02
CA GLN A 9 30.38 -38.41 -26.38
C GLN A 9 28.90 -38.44 -26.76
N ARG A 10 28.63 -37.97 -27.99
CA ARG A 10 27.38 -38.08 -28.77
C ARG A 10 27.47 -39.28 -29.73
N SER A 11 26.33 -39.85 -30.12
CA SER A 11 26.00 -40.44 -31.45
C SER A 11 24.48 -40.70 -31.45
N SER A 12 23.58 -40.17 -32.31
CA SER A 12 23.33 -40.39 -33.77
C SER A 12 23.30 -41.89 -34.14
N SER A 13 22.30 -42.48 -34.81
CA SER A 13 21.52 -42.06 -36.00
C SER A 13 20.56 -43.17 -36.48
N GLY A 14 19.54 -42.82 -37.30
CA GLY A 14 18.91 -43.64 -38.37
C GLY A 14 17.65 -44.44 -37.96
N ASP A 15 16.42 -44.33 -38.47
CA ASP A 15 15.75 -43.93 -39.74
C ASP A 15 15.17 -45.13 -40.53
N ALA A 16 13.91 -44.96 -41.00
CA ALA A 16 13.07 -45.73 -41.94
C ALA A 16 12.75 -47.23 -41.63
N GLY A 17 11.57 -47.81 -41.89
CA GLY A 17 10.34 -47.40 -42.56
C GLY A 17 9.42 -48.64 -42.78
N GLU A 18 8.25 -48.40 -43.39
CA GLU A 18 7.34 -49.34 -44.09
C GLU A 18 6.25 -50.13 -43.33
N SER A 19 5.00 -49.86 -43.74
CA SER A 19 3.83 -50.76 -43.72
C SER A 19 3.69 -51.47 -45.07
N PRO A 20 2.99 -52.62 -45.15
CA PRO A 20 1.80 -52.65 -46.03
C PRO A 20 0.64 -53.60 -45.62
N LYS A 21 -0.59 -53.22 -46.04
CA LYS A 21 -1.76 -54.01 -46.57
C LYS A 21 -2.14 -55.34 -45.86
N GLY A 22 -3.39 -55.70 -45.54
CA GLY A 22 -4.75 -55.40 -46.03
C GLY A 22 -5.57 -56.72 -46.12
N LYS A 23 -6.91 -56.65 -45.90
CA LYS A 23 -7.97 -57.72 -45.95
C LYS A 23 -8.04 -58.65 -44.71
N THR A 24 -9.20 -58.97 -44.12
CA THR A 24 -10.51 -59.35 -44.70
C THR A 24 -11.64 -59.13 -43.67
N VAL A 25 -12.79 -58.65 -44.11
CA VAL A 25 -14.03 -58.54 -43.32
C VAL A 25 -14.73 -59.91 -43.28
N GLY A 26 -14.95 -60.45 -42.08
CA GLY A 26 -15.85 -61.58 -41.83
C GLY A 26 -17.09 -61.07 -41.11
N ALA A 27 -18.25 -61.20 -41.73
CA ALA A 27 -19.53 -60.78 -41.17
C ALA A 27 -19.87 -61.58 -39.90
N VAL A 28 -20.13 -60.87 -38.80
CA VAL A 28 -20.73 -61.44 -37.57
C VAL A 28 -22.25 -61.33 -37.72
N SER A 29 -22.93 -62.46 -37.50
CA SER A 29 -24.39 -62.60 -37.57
C SER A 29 -25.09 -61.87 -36.42
N GLY A 30 -26.27 -61.30 -36.67
CA GLY A 30 -27.04 -60.46 -35.75
C GLY A 30 -27.39 -61.07 -34.38
N THR A 31 -27.24 -62.39 -34.20
CA THR A 31 -27.50 -63.08 -32.94
C THR A 31 -26.49 -62.77 -31.83
N ASP A 32 -25.28 -62.30 -32.14
CA ASP A 32 -24.29 -61.89 -31.13
C ASP A 32 -24.51 -60.45 -30.64
N VAL A 33 -25.11 -59.59 -31.47
CA VAL A 33 -25.45 -58.19 -31.14
C VAL A 33 -26.66 -58.13 -30.20
N ASP A 34 -27.64 -59.00 -30.39
CA ASP A 34 -28.82 -59.07 -29.52
C ASP A 34 -28.49 -59.62 -28.11
N GLN A 35 -27.48 -60.49 -27.99
CA GLN A 35 -26.98 -60.95 -26.67
C GLN A 35 -26.15 -59.88 -25.94
N LEU A 36 -25.49 -58.99 -26.68
CA LEU A 36 -24.79 -57.82 -26.12
C LEU A 36 -25.77 -56.73 -25.66
N ASN A 37 -26.83 -56.48 -26.43
CA ASN A 37 -27.90 -55.55 -26.04
C ASN A 37 -28.69 -56.04 -24.82
N GLN A 38 -28.91 -57.36 -24.68
CA GLN A 38 -29.54 -57.93 -23.48
C GLN A 38 -28.64 -57.88 -22.23
N GLY A 39 -27.31 -57.84 -22.39
CA GLY A 39 -26.35 -57.68 -21.29
C GLY A 39 -26.22 -56.24 -20.75
N LEU A 40 -26.69 -55.24 -21.49
CA LEU A 40 -26.75 -53.84 -21.05
C LEU A 40 -28.00 -53.52 -20.21
N GLY A 41 -29.05 -54.35 -20.31
CA GLY A 41 -30.29 -54.20 -19.55
C GLY A 41 -30.27 -54.77 -18.12
N ASP A 42 -29.21 -55.50 -17.75
CA ASP A 42 -29.10 -56.14 -16.42
C ASP A 42 -27.97 -55.53 -15.56
N MET A 43 -27.68 -54.25 -15.82
CA MET A 43 -27.03 -53.39 -14.84
C MET A 43 -28.02 -53.13 -13.70
N SER A 44 -28.20 -54.11 -12.81
CA SER A 44 -29.15 -54.04 -11.70
C SER A 44 -28.91 -52.77 -10.87
N LEU A 45 -29.76 -51.80 -11.14
CA LEU A 45 -30.18 -50.69 -10.31
C LEU A 45 -30.71 -51.26 -9.00
N ASP A 46 -29.96 -51.08 -7.91
CA ASP A 46 -30.62 -50.85 -6.63
C ASP A 46 -30.73 -49.34 -6.47
N SER A 47 -31.96 -48.86 -6.25
CA SER A 47 -32.41 -47.47 -6.25
C SER A 47 -32.72 -46.84 -7.62
N SER A 48 -33.94 -47.11 -8.10
CA SER A 48 -34.84 -46.21 -8.83
C SER A 48 -34.21 -44.99 -9.54
N LYS A 49 -33.88 -45.15 -10.82
CA LYS A 49 -34.07 -44.15 -11.90
C LYS A 49 -33.65 -44.75 -13.24
N ASP A 50 -34.45 -44.47 -14.25
CA ASP A 50 -34.29 -44.92 -15.63
C ASP A 50 -32.88 -44.60 -16.16
N GLY A 51 -32.27 -45.60 -16.78
CA GLY A 51 -30.87 -45.64 -17.18
C GLY A 51 -30.50 -44.79 -18.40
N ASP A 52 -30.71 -43.47 -18.32
CA ASP A 52 -30.10 -42.51 -19.23
C ASP A 52 -29.51 -41.31 -18.46
N ASP A 53 -28.20 -41.12 -18.67
CA ASP A 53 -27.34 -39.98 -18.31
C ASP A 53 -26.78 -39.84 -16.88
N LEU A 54 -25.74 -40.63 -16.57
CA LEU A 54 -24.77 -40.30 -15.51
C LEU A 54 -23.80 -39.21 -15.99
N THR A 55 -23.58 -38.15 -15.21
CA THR A 55 -22.60 -37.09 -15.53
C THR A 55 -21.16 -37.53 -15.27
N ALA A 56 -20.18 -36.78 -15.78
CA ALA A 56 -18.75 -37.08 -15.58
C ALA A 56 -18.35 -37.14 -14.09
N GLU A 57 -18.99 -36.34 -13.25
CA GLU A 57 -18.76 -36.32 -11.80
C GLU A 57 -19.34 -37.58 -11.14
N GLU A 58 -20.55 -37.98 -11.51
CA GLU A 58 -21.23 -39.17 -10.96
C GLU A 58 -20.54 -40.48 -11.37
N ILE A 59 -19.90 -40.48 -12.54
CA ILE A 59 -19.07 -41.60 -13.04
C ILE A 59 -17.79 -41.77 -12.19
N ASN A 60 -17.23 -40.66 -11.71
CA ASN A 60 -16.01 -40.63 -10.90
C ASN A 60 -16.26 -40.66 -9.38
N GLU A 61 -17.51 -40.78 -8.95
CA GLU A 61 -17.92 -40.85 -7.55
C GLU A 61 -17.20 -41.99 -6.80
N PRO A 62 -16.41 -41.70 -5.74
CA PRO A 62 -15.61 -42.72 -5.03
C PRO A 62 -16.44 -43.79 -4.30
N ALA A 63 -17.71 -43.50 -4.04
CA ALA A 63 -18.64 -44.41 -3.38
C ALA A 63 -19.32 -45.40 -4.35
N ARG A 64 -19.29 -45.12 -5.66
CA ARG A 64 -19.96 -45.94 -6.67
C ARG A 64 -19.19 -47.24 -6.92
N GLN A 65 -19.90 -48.35 -6.92
CA GLN A 65 -19.35 -49.66 -7.22
C GLN A 65 -19.78 -50.11 -8.63
N TRP A 66 -18.86 -50.75 -9.35
CA TRP A 66 -19.06 -51.20 -10.73
C TRP A 66 -19.02 -52.71 -10.80
N HIS A 67 -19.88 -53.34 -11.58
CA HIS A 67 -19.83 -54.78 -11.83
C HIS A 67 -19.47 -55.03 -13.30
N CYS A 68 -18.83 -56.16 -13.60
CA CYS A 68 -18.52 -56.55 -14.98
C CYS A 68 -19.54 -57.58 -15.50
N PRO A 69 -20.42 -57.21 -16.46
CA PRO A 69 -21.40 -58.12 -17.03
C PRO A 69 -20.75 -59.34 -17.70
N ALA A 70 -19.59 -59.15 -18.35
CA ALA A 70 -18.84 -60.23 -19.01
C ALA A 70 -18.34 -61.32 -18.03
N CYS A 71 -18.27 -61.01 -16.73
CA CYS A 71 -17.79 -61.91 -15.67
C CYS A 71 -18.87 -62.63 -14.88
N GLN A 72 -20.15 -62.33 -15.13
CA GLN A 72 -21.26 -62.90 -14.37
C GLN A 72 -21.21 -64.44 -14.43
N ASN A 73 -21.29 -65.11 -13.27
CA ASN A 73 -21.32 -66.57 -13.10
C ASN A 73 -20.02 -67.35 -13.46
N GLY A 74 -18.83 -66.77 -13.26
CA GLY A 74 -17.55 -67.46 -13.44
C GLY A 74 -16.64 -67.51 -12.20
N PRO A 75 -15.73 -68.51 -12.08
CA PRO A 75 -14.76 -68.55 -10.99
C PRO A 75 -13.81 -67.34 -11.07
N GLY A 76 -13.74 -66.57 -9.98
CA GLY A 76 -13.05 -65.27 -9.92
C GLY A 76 -13.94 -64.05 -10.20
N SER A 77 -15.27 -64.17 -10.05
CA SER A 77 -16.20 -63.04 -10.09
C SER A 77 -15.95 -62.11 -8.89
N ILE A 78 -15.17 -61.05 -9.09
CA ILE A 78 -15.24 -59.89 -8.20
C ILE A 78 -16.61 -59.28 -8.49
N ASN A 79 -17.55 -59.42 -7.54
CA ASN A 79 -18.92 -58.97 -7.76
C ASN A 79 -18.98 -57.44 -7.92
N TRP A 80 -17.99 -56.70 -7.38
CA TRP A 80 -18.01 -55.23 -7.34
C TRP A 80 -16.60 -54.60 -7.31
N PHE A 81 -16.35 -53.63 -8.17
CA PHE A 81 -15.16 -52.78 -8.23
C PHE A 81 -15.47 -51.43 -7.60
N ARG A 82 -14.69 -51.03 -6.60
CA ARG A 82 -14.90 -49.79 -5.85
C ARG A 82 -14.54 -48.50 -6.62
N SER A 83 -13.93 -48.62 -7.81
CA SER A 83 -13.59 -47.47 -8.64
C SER A 83 -13.68 -47.81 -10.12
N MET A 84 -14.02 -46.81 -10.95
CA MET A 84 -14.03 -46.92 -12.41
C MET A 84 -12.66 -47.38 -12.96
N LYS A 85 -11.57 -46.94 -12.32
CA LYS A 85 -10.20 -47.35 -12.69
C LYS A 85 -9.95 -48.84 -12.46
N SER A 86 -10.35 -49.38 -11.31
CA SER A 86 -10.23 -50.81 -11.02
C SER A 86 -11.07 -51.65 -12.00
N PHE A 87 -12.24 -51.14 -12.36
CA PHE A 87 -13.14 -51.75 -13.32
C PHE A 87 -12.54 -51.79 -14.74
N LEU A 88 -12.04 -50.67 -15.25
CA LEU A 88 -11.37 -50.61 -16.57
C LEU A 88 -10.12 -51.48 -16.62
N THR A 89 -9.31 -51.48 -15.56
CA THR A 89 -8.12 -52.32 -15.49
C THR A 89 -8.50 -53.79 -15.61
N HIS A 90 -9.57 -54.22 -14.93
CA HIS A 90 -10.08 -55.57 -15.03
C HIS A 90 -10.53 -55.93 -16.45
N ILE A 91 -11.32 -55.08 -17.09
CA ILE A 91 -11.83 -55.35 -18.44
C ILE A 91 -10.68 -55.44 -19.45
N LYS A 92 -9.70 -54.53 -19.37
CA LYS A 92 -8.56 -54.48 -20.32
C LYS A 92 -7.55 -55.62 -20.14
N THR A 93 -7.44 -56.20 -18.95
CA THR A 93 -6.39 -57.19 -18.63
C THR A 93 -6.89 -58.64 -18.58
N LYS A 94 -8.21 -58.87 -18.54
CA LYS A 94 -8.76 -60.22 -18.37
C LYS A 94 -8.80 -61.01 -19.69
N GLY A 95 -7.73 -61.77 -19.95
CA GLY A 95 -7.57 -62.54 -21.19
C GLY A 95 -8.04 -64.01 -21.18
N THR A 96 -8.59 -64.51 -20.07
CA THR A 96 -8.78 -65.96 -19.90
C THR A 96 -10.17 -66.51 -20.22
N ARG A 97 -11.25 -65.70 -20.10
CA ARG A 97 -12.62 -66.14 -20.37
C ARG A 97 -13.40 -65.04 -21.07
N ARG A 98 -14.07 -65.36 -22.18
CA ARG A 98 -14.83 -64.42 -23.03
C ARG A 98 -14.04 -63.13 -23.35
N PRO A 99 -12.78 -63.24 -23.87
CA PRO A 99 -11.93 -62.07 -24.10
C PRO A 99 -12.54 -61.08 -25.08
N LYS A 100 -13.33 -61.55 -26.06
CA LYS A 100 -14.06 -60.69 -27.00
C LYS A 100 -15.04 -59.76 -26.27
N LEU A 101 -15.87 -60.28 -25.36
CA LEU A 101 -16.82 -59.45 -24.59
C LEU A 101 -16.11 -58.44 -23.69
N HIS A 102 -14.93 -58.78 -23.17
CA HIS A 102 -14.12 -57.84 -22.41
C HIS A 102 -13.52 -56.76 -23.31
N CYS A 103 -12.99 -57.10 -24.48
CA CYS A 103 -12.50 -56.13 -25.46
C CYS A 103 -13.62 -55.19 -25.92
N ASP A 104 -14.76 -55.74 -26.35
CA ASP A 104 -15.90 -54.96 -26.83
C ASP A 104 -16.44 -54.03 -25.73
N LEU A 105 -16.51 -54.51 -24.48
CA LEU A 105 -16.90 -53.68 -23.33
C LEU A 105 -15.88 -52.59 -23.02
N ALA A 106 -14.58 -52.86 -23.17
CA ALA A 106 -13.53 -51.84 -22.96
C ALA A 106 -13.63 -50.74 -24.02
N GLU A 107 -13.83 -51.09 -25.28
CA GLU A 107 -13.97 -50.15 -26.39
C GLU A 107 -15.21 -49.27 -26.20
N LEU A 108 -16.36 -49.85 -25.90
CA LEU A 108 -17.60 -49.10 -25.66
C LEU A 108 -17.49 -48.16 -24.44
N LEU A 109 -16.83 -48.59 -23.37
CA LEU A 109 -16.63 -47.75 -22.19
C LEU A 109 -15.64 -46.61 -22.44
N ASP A 110 -14.55 -46.87 -23.17
CA ASP A 110 -13.60 -45.82 -23.55
C ASP A 110 -14.30 -44.76 -24.43
N GLU A 111 -15.14 -45.19 -25.39
CA GLU A 111 -15.95 -44.28 -26.23
C GLU A 111 -16.96 -43.46 -25.42
N GLU A 112 -17.62 -44.07 -24.43
CA GLU A 112 -18.62 -43.40 -23.60
C GLU A 112 -17.97 -42.37 -22.63
N LEU A 113 -16.82 -42.71 -22.03
CA LEU A 113 -16.08 -41.80 -21.16
C LEU A 113 -15.52 -40.61 -21.94
N CYS A 114 -15.04 -40.85 -23.18
CA CYS A 114 -14.62 -39.79 -24.08
C CYS A 114 -15.78 -38.87 -24.48
N ARG A 115 -16.95 -39.43 -24.84
CA ARG A 115 -18.14 -38.63 -25.19
C ARG A 115 -18.63 -37.77 -24.02
N ARG A 116 -18.55 -38.28 -22.78
CA ARG A 116 -19.01 -37.59 -21.58
C ARG A 116 -18.00 -36.64 -20.96
N GLY A 117 -16.80 -36.49 -21.55
CA GLY A 117 -15.75 -35.61 -21.01
C GLY A 117 -15.16 -36.08 -19.68
N ALA A 118 -15.42 -37.33 -19.27
CA ALA A 118 -14.88 -37.95 -18.08
C ALA A 118 -13.41 -38.34 -18.32
N THR A 119 -12.54 -37.33 -18.34
CA THR A 119 -11.09 -37.54 -18.41
C THR A 119 -10.66 -38.20 -17.10
N LEU A 120 -10.30 -39.48 -17.17
CA LEU A 120 -9.80 -40.23 -16.02
C LEU A 120 -8.47 -39.64 -15.55
N VAL A 121 -8.53 -38.75 -14.56
CA VAL A 121 -7.34 -38.25 -13.87
C VAL A 121 -6.65 -39.45 -13.21
N PRO A 122 -5.38 -39.75 -13.54
CA PRO A 122 -4.64 -40.81 -12.89
C PRO A 122 -4.64 -40.60 -11.37
N ALA A 123 -5.12 -41.60 -10.60
CA ALA A 123 -5.08 -41.56 -9.14
C ALA A 123 -3.66 -41.20 -8.65
N GLY A 124 -3.50 -39.97 -8.16
CA GLY A 124 -2.22 -39.34 -7.79
C GLY A 124 -2.12 -37.84 -8.12
N GLU A 125 -2.88 -37.33 -9.10
CA GLU A 125 -2.71 -35.95 -9.61
C GLU A 125 -3.62 -34.88 -8.97
N SER A 126 -4.61 -35.25 -8.16
CA SER A 126 -5.55 -34.28 -7.56
C SER A 126 -5.11 -33.68 -6.21
N TYR A 127 -4.04 -34.17 -5.59
CA TYR A 127 -3.51 -33.58 -4.35
C TYR A 127 -2.65 -32.35 -4.69
N GLY A 128 -3.12 -31.15 -4.32
CA GLY A 128 -2.38 -29.90 -4.47
C GLY A 128 -2.72 -29.08 -5.73
N GLN A 129 -3.71 -29.49 -6.52
CA GLN A 129 -4.27 -28.66 -7.59
C GLN A 129 -5.29 -27.68 -6.99
N TRP A 130 -4.82 -26.49 -6.64
CA TRP A 130 -5.68 -25.39 -6.21
C TRP A 130 -6.11 -24.57 -7.43
N GLU A 131 -7.39 -24.56 -7.74
CA GLU A 131 -7.94 -23.57 -8.64
C GLU A 131 -7.97 -22.22 -7.92
N GLY A 132 -7.05 -21.33 -8.29
CA GLY A 132 -7.01 -19.97 -7.78
C GLY A 132 -8.04 -19.07 -8.46
N LEU A 133 -8.21 -17.85 -7.94
CA LEU A 133 -9.04 -16.85 -8.59
C LEU A 133 -8.54 -16.56 -10.02
N ASN A 134 -9.47 -16.32 -10.93
CA ASN A 134 -9.15 -15.90 -12.29
C ASN A 134 -8.27 -14.63 -12.24
N LYS A 135 -7.14 -14.64 -12.95
CA LYS A 135 -6.18 -13.53 -12.92
C LYS A 135 -6.66 -12.31 -13.71
N ASP A 136 -7.67 -12.49 -14.55
CA ASP A 136 -8.16 -11.49 -15.49
C ASP A 136 -9.45 -10.79 -15.01
N VAL A 137 -9.64 -10.65 -13.69
CA VAL A 137 -10.73 -9.83 -13.16
C VAL A 137 -10.49 -8.37 -13.58
N GLN A 138 -11.31 -7.90 -14.50
CA GLN A 138 -11.34 -6.50 -14.89
C GLN A 138 -11.71 -5.65 -13.67
N ASP A 139 -11.01 -4.54 -13.51
CA ASP A 139 -11.34 -3.56 -12.50
C ASP A 139 -12.75 -3.00 -12.73
N TRP A 140 -13.41 -2.57 -11.66
CA TRP A 140 -14.75 -1.98 -11.75
C TRP A 140 -14.72 -0.49 -11.46
N GLU A 141 -15.66 0.21 -12.10
CA GLU A 141 -15.81 1.65 -11.94
C GLU A 141 -16.57 1.99 -10.66
N ILE A 142 -16.07 3.01 -9.96
CA ILE A 142 -16.67 3.59 -8.77
C ILE A 142 -16.89 5.08 -8.97
N VAL A 143 -17.83 5.64 -8.22
CA VAL A 143 -18.08 7.07 -8.20
C VAL A 143 -17.06 7.78 -7.31
N TRP A 144 -16.57 8.93 -7.79
CA TRP A 144 -15.65 9.82 -7.05
C TRP A 144 -16.13 11.27 -7.05
N PRO A 145 -16.08 12.01 -5.92
CA PRO A 145 -15.77 11.56 -4.55
C PRO A 145 -16.61 10.38 -4.06
N PRO A 146 -16.18 9.60 -3.04
CA PRO A 146 -16.98 8.51 -2.50
C PRO A 146 -18.30 9.04 -1.93
N MET A 147 -19.40 8.43 -2.35
CA MET A 147 -20.75 8.89 -2.04
C MET A 147 -21.67 7.74 -1.65
N VAL A 148 -22.51 7.98 -0.64
CA VAL A 148 -23.56 7.05 -0.20
C VAL A 148 -24.90 7.72 -0.43
N ILE A 149 -25.78 7.04 -1.18
CA ILE A 149 -27.17 7.45 -1.34
C ILE A 149 -27.93 7.04 -0.08
N ILE A 150 -28.76 7.95 0.44
CA ILE A 150 -29.70 7.72 1.53
C ILE A 150 -31.12 7.98 0.99
N MET A 151 -31.96 6.95 1.08
CA MET A 151 -33.34 6.96 0.61
C MET A 151 -34.33 7.12 1.76
N ASN A 152 -35.58 7.41 1.41
CA ASN A 152 -36.68 7.67 2.34
C ASN A 152 -36.44 8.89 3.26
N THR A 153 -35.87 9.96 2.70
CA THR A 153 -35.60 11.21 3.43
C THR A 153 -36.69 12.28 3.24
N GLN A 154 -37.86 11.90 2.71
CA GLN A 154 -39.03 12.79 2.52
C GLN A 154 -39.90 12.77 3.78
N LEU A 155 -40.31 13.93 4.30
CA LEU A 155 -41.00 14.06 5.58
C LEU A 155 -42.50 14.32 5.43
N LYS A 156 -42.88 15.55 5.07
CA LYS A 156 -44.27 16.01 4.95
C LYS A 156 -44.38 17.07 3.87
N GLN A 157 -45.58 17.31 3.37
CA GLN A 157 -45.83 18.46 2.50
C GLN A 157 -46.01 19.73 3.31
N ASP A 158 -45.53 20.85 2.78
CA ASP A 158 -45.80 22.19 3.29
C ASP A 158 -47.20 22.68 2.84
N GLU A 159 -47.58 23.88 3.28
CA GLU A 159 -48.85 24.53 2.94
C GLU A 159 -49.01 24.80 1.44
N LYS A 160 -47.92 24.71 0.66
CA LYS A 160 -47.88 24.89 -0.79
C LYS A 160 -47.81 23.54 -1.53
N GLU A 161 -48.15 22.45 -0.84
CA GLU A 161 -48.11 21.07 -1.33
C GLU A 161 -46.71 20.60 -1.78
N LYS A 162 -45.64 21.28 -1.34
CA LYS A 162 -44.26 20.88 -1.63
C LYS A 162 -43.73 19.97 -0.55
N TRP A 163 -43.10 18.89 -0.96
CA TRP A 163 -42.46 17.96 -0.06
C TRP A 163 -41.25 18.59 0.64
N LEU A 164 -41.27 18.56 1.97
CA LEU A 164 -40.14 18.80 2.86
C LEU A 164 -39.40 17.48 3.10
N GLY A 165 -38.11 17.56 3.40
CA GLY A 165 -37.27 16.41 3.71
C GLY A 165 -36.38 16.67 4.91
N MET A 166 -35.58 15.66 5.24
CA MET A 166 -34.55 15.73 6.26
C MET A 166 -33.57 16.89 5.97
N GLY A 167 -33.16 17.61 7.01
CA GLY A 167 -32.22 18.71 6.86
C GLY A 167 -30.79 18.25 6.57
N THR A 168 -29.96 19.11 5.97
CA THR A 168 -28.55 18.81 5.70
C THR A 168 -27.77 18.50 6.97
N GLN A 169 -27.93 19.34 8.00
CA GLN A 169 -27.23 19.15 9.28
C GLN A 169 -27.79 17.95 10.04
N GLU A 170 -29.11 17.79 10.06
CA GLU A 170 -29.78 16.63 10.66
C GLU A 170 -29.27 15.31 10.07
N LEU A 171 -29.09 15.24 8.75
CA LEU A 171 -28.56 14.05 8.08
C LEU A 171 -27.09 13.79 8.44
N LEU A 172 -26.27 14.84 8.54
CA LEU A 172 -24.86 14.71 8.94
C LEU A 172 -24.75 14.25 10.40
N ASP A 173 -25.48 14.89 11.31
CA ASP A 173 -25.48 14.55 12.73
C ASP A 173 -25.98 13.12 12.96
N TYR A 174 -26.94 12.64 12.15
CA TYR A 174 -27.44 11.27 12.23
C TYR A 174 -26.37 10.23 11.88
N PHE A 175 -25.44 10.56 10.96
CA PHE A 175 -24.38 9.68 10.49
C PHE A 175 -22.96 10.14 10.89
N ASP A 176 -22.85 10.93 11.97
CA ASP A 176 -21.60 11.54 12.44
C ASP A 176 -20.48 10.50 12.67
N SER A 177 -20.84 9.28 13.06
CA SER A 177 -19.88 8.18 13.28
C SER A 177 -19.12 7.69 12.04
N TYR A 178 -19.50 8.15 10.84
CA TYR A 178 -18.87 7.78 9.55
C TYR A 178 -18.10 8.96 8.93
N GLU A 179 -17.97 10.09 9.61
CA GLU A 179 -17.14 11.23 9.18
C GLU A 179 -17.48 11.77 7.77
N ALA A 180 -18.77 11.78 7.40
CA ALA A 180 -19.20 12.38 6.13
C ALA A 180 -18.93 13.89 6.12
N VAL A 181 -18.30 14.40 5.06
CA VAL A 181 -17.87 15.80 4.97
C VAL A 181 -19.05 16.72 4.62
N ARG A 182 -19.94 16.25 3.73
CA ARG A 182 -21.06 17.07 3.23
C ARG A 182 -22.27 16.20 2.94
N ALA A 183 -23.45 16.82 3.05
CA ALA A 183 -24.71 16.23 2.61
C ALA A 183 -25.35 17.07 1.50
N ARG A 184 -26.08 16.41 0.59
CA ARG A 184 -26.90 17.03 -0.45
C ARG A 184 -28.22 16.29 -0.59
N HIS A 185 -29.23 16.98 -1.10
CA HIS A 185 -30.57 16.44 -1.29
C HIS A 185 -31.04 16.64 -2.73
N SER A 186 -31.83 15.71 -3.26
CA SER A 186 -32.44 15.86 -4.58
C SER A 186 -33.76 16.62 -4.44
N PHE A 187 -33.92 17.66 -5.26
CA PHE A 187 -35.12 18.48 -5.32
C PHE A 187 -35.71 18.45 -6.73
N GLY A 188 -37.04 18.39 -6.80
CA GLY A 188 -37.82 18.48 -8.02
C GLY A 188 -38.88 19.58 -7.95
N PRO A 189 -39.77 19.66 -8.95
CA PRO A 189 -40.86 20.64 -9.00
C PRO A 189 -41.76 20.60 -7.75
N GLU A 190 -42.01 19.40 -7.23
CA GLU A 190 -42.83 19.14 -6.04
C GLU A 190 -42.05 19.23 -4.73
N GLY A 191 -40.80 19.74 -4.73
CA GLY A 191 -39.95 19.83 -3.55
C GLY A 191 -38.99 18.66 -3.39
N HIS A 192 -38.74 18.25 -2.15
CA HIS A 192 -37.75 17.23 -1.80
C HIS A 192 -38.17 15.83 -2.31
N ARG A 193 -37.27 15.13 -3.01
CA ARG A 193 -37.58 13.84 -3.70
C ARG A 193 -37.39 12.58 -2.85
N GLY A 194 -37.01 12.74 -1.57
CA GLY A 194 -36.77 11.61 -0.67
C GLY A 194 -35.46 10.87 -0.91
N MET A 195 -34.55 11.50 -1.65
CA MET A 195 -33.21 11.01 -1.95
C MET A 195 -32.19 12.05 -1.48
N SER A 196 -31.20 11.59 -0.73
CA SER A 196 -30.11 12.40 -0.20
C SER A 196 -28.78 11.68 -0.42
N VAL A 197 -27.68 12.43 -0.41
CA VAL A 197 -26.33 11.92 -0.66
C VAL A 197 -25.42 12.42 0.44
N LEU A 198 -24.71 11.49 1.06
CA LEU A 198 -23.55 11.76 1.91
C LEU A 198 -22.30 11.71 1.05
N ILE A 199 -21.48 12.75 1.13
CA ILE A 199 -20.24 12.91 0.39
C ILE A 199 -19.09 12.82 1.38
N PHE A 200 -18.21 11.86 1.14
CA PHE A 200 -17.06 11.57 1.99
C PHE A 200 -15.81 12.29 1.49
N GLU A 201 -14.75 12.22 2.29
CA GLU A 201 -13.45 12.76 1.91
C GLU A 201 -12.99 12.15 0.57
N THR A 202 -12.38 12.97 -0.29
CA THR A 202 -11.77 12.53 -1.55
C THR A 202 -10.45 11.78 -1.32
N SER A 203 -10.49 10.72 -0.52
CA SER A 203 -9.36 9.90 -0.14
C SER A 203 -9.76 8.42 -0.13
N ALA A 204 -8.78 7.53 -0.20
CA ALA A 204 -9.04 6.10 -0.05
C ALA A 204 -9.65 5.76 1.34
N VAL A 205 -9.34 6.55 2.37
CA VAL A 205 -9.94 6.40 3.71
C VAL A 205 -11.42 6.80 3.69
N GLY A 206 -11.74 7.92 3.03
CA GLY A 206 -13.13 8.36 2.84
C GLY A 206 -13.97 7.32 2.08
N TYR A 207 -13.37 6.60 1.12
CA TYR A 207 -14.03 5.48 0.45
C TYR A 207 -14.33 4.33 1.42
N LEU A 208 -13.41 3.97 2.30
CA LEU A 208 -13.62 2.90 3.28
C LEU A 208 -14.71 3.26 4.29
N GLU A 209 -14.80 4.51 4.73
CA GLU A 209 -15.90 4.94 5.61
C GLU A 209 -17.25 4.94 4.90
N ALA A 210 -17.29 5.35 3.62
CA ALA A 210 -18.49 5.25 2.78
C ALA A 210 -18.93 3.78 2.60
N GLU A 211 -17.99 2.90 2.28
CA GLU A 211 -18.25 1.45 2.14
C GLU A 211 -18.72 0.85 3.48
N ARG A 212 -18.10 1.23 4.59
CA ARG A 212 -18.50 0.80 5.93
C ARG A 212 -19.95 1.17 6.23
N LEU A 213 -20.38 2.39 5.90
CA LEU A 213 -21.78 2.82 6.04
C LEU A 213 -22.71 1.99 5.15
N SER A 214 -22.37 1.81 3.87
CA SER A 214 -23.18 0.99 2.94
C SER A 214 -23.30 -0.46 3.40
N LYS A 215 -22.21 -1.07 3.88
CA LYS A 215 -22.23 -2.43 4.44
C LYS A 215 -23.04 -2.52 5.72
N HIS A 216 -23.11 -1.45 6.50
CA HIS A 216 -23.97 -1.42 7.67
C HIS A 216 -25.45 -1.49 7.29
N PHE A 217 -25.89 -0.72 6.29
CA PHE A 217 -27.25 -0.84 5.76
C PHE A 217 -27.54 -2.25 5.23
N GLU A 218 -26.62 -2.84 4.47
CA GLU A 218 -26.74 -4.21 3.95
C GLU A 218 -26.91 -5.25 5.07
N ARG A 219 -26.12 -5.16 6.14
CA ARG A 219 -26.25 -6.05 7.31
C ARG A 219 -27.59 -5.92 8.03
N GLN A 220 -28.22 -4.75 7.93
CA GLN A 220 -29.56 -4.52 8.50
C GLN A 220 -30.70 -4.85 7.52
N GLY A 221 -30.39 -5.25 6.27
CA GLY A 221 -31.40 -5.46 5.24
C GLY A 221 -32.07 -4.16 4.78
N LEU A 222 -31.31 -3.07 4.75
CA LEU A 222 -31.73 -1.70 4.41
C LEU A 222 -30.91 -1.13 3.24
N ASP A 223 -30.38 -2.02 2.42
CA ASP A 223 -29.58 -1.69 1.24
C ASP A 223 -30.45 -1.32 0.04
N ARG A 224 -29.80 -1.14 -1.11
CA ARG A 224 -30.46 -0.91 -2.40
C ARG A 224 -31.53 -1.97 -2.69
N ASN A 225 -31.22 -3.25 -2.49
CA ASN A 225 -32.14 -4.32 -2.84
C ASN A 225 -33.43 -4.24 -2.01
N ALA A 226 -33.30 -3.93 -0.72
CA ALA A 226 -34.44 -3.70 0.17
C ALA A 226 -35.31 -2.54 -0.33
N TRP A 227 -34.69 -1.44 -0.75
CA TRP A 227 -35.41 -0.27 -1.29
C TRP A 227 -36.12 -0.56 -2.63
N ASP A 228 -35.45 -1.24 -3.56
CA ASP A 228 -35.97 -1.46 -4.92
C ASP A 228 -37.12 -2.47 -4.97
N HIS A 229 -37.15 -3.46 -4.06
CA HIS A 229 -38.15 -4.53 -4.12
C HIS A 229 -39.32 -4.30 -3.15
N HIS A 230 -39.03 -3.96 -1.89
CA HIS A 230 -40.05 -3.84 -0.84
C HIS A 230 -39.67 -2.73 0.16
N PRO A 231 -39.81 -1.45 -0.22
CA PRO A 231 -39.39 -0.35 0.62
C PRO A 231 -40.25 -0.25 1.89
N ASN A 232 -39.69 -0.72 2.99
CA ASN A 232 -40.26 -0.48 4.32
C ASN A 232 -40.05 0.99 4.68
N LEU A 233 -41.14 1.77 4.63
CA LEU A 233 -41.09 3.20 4.90
C LEU A 233 -40.93 3.53 6.40
N PHE A 234 -41.43 2.63 7.26
CA PHE A 234 -41.46 2.83 8.70
C PHE A 234 -41.02 1.56 9.43
N HIS A 235 -40.23 1.75 10.48
CA HIS A 235 -39.90 0.75 11.46
C HIS A 235 -41.08 0.54 12.42
N PRO A 236 -41.25 -0.65 13.02
CA PRO A 236 -42.19 -0.86 14.11
C PRO A 236 -42.07 0.23 15.18
N GLY A 237 -43.18 0.92 15.47
CA GLY A 237 -43.19 2.11 16.34
C GLY A 237 -43.24 3.45 15.60
N GLY A 238 -43.42 3.45 14.27
CA GLY A 238 -43.74 4.65 13.49
C GLY A 238 -42.55 5.55 13.15
N LYS A 239 -41.33 5.13 13.49
CA LYS A 239 -40.10 5.83 13.08
C LYS A 239 -39.85 5.57 11.60
N ARG A 240 -39.48 6.61 10.85
CA ARG A 240 -39.13 6.46 9.44
C ARG A 240 -37.86 5.64 9.28
N GLN A 241 -37.88 4.70 8.35
CA GLN A 241 -36.77 3.79 8.11
C GLN A 241 -35.92 4.30 6.94
N LEU A 242 -34.69 4.70 7.20
CA LEU A 242 -33.75 5.07 6.14
C LEU A 242 -33.15 3.81 5.51
N HIS A 243 -32.85 3.92 4.22
CA HIS A 243 -32.11 2.94 3.44
C HIS A 243 -30.88 3.61 2.84
N GLY A 244 -29.81 2.87 2.62
CA GLY A 244 -28.60 3.46 2.07
C GLY A 244 -27.66 2.49 1.38
N TYR A 245 -26.94 3.00 0.39
CA TYR A 245 -26.05 2.20 -0.44
C TYR A 245 -25.00 3.05 -1.17
N MET A 246 -23.89 2.42 -1.57
CA MET A 246 -22.87 3.06 -2.40
C MET A 246 -23.45 3.59 -3.71
N ALA A 247 -23.17 4.86 -4.00
CA ALA A 247 -23.63 5.52 -5.21
C ALA A 247 -22.98 4.92 -6.46
N THR A 248 -23.78 4.68 -7.48
CA THR A 248 -23.34 4.40 -8.85
C THR A 248 -23.65 5.60 -9.73
N GLU A 249 -23.02 5.66 -10.91
CA GLU A 249 -23.27 6.69 -11.91
C GLU A 249 -24.77 6.85 -12.21
N ARG A 250 -25.47 5.73 -12.37
CA ARG A 250 -26.93 5.70 -12.61
C ARG A 250 -27.72 6.40 -11.49
N ASP A 251 -27.33 6.24 -10.23
CA ASP A 251 -28.03 6.89 -9.12
C ASP A 251 -27.81 8.40 -9.12
N LEU A 252 -26.60 8.83 -9.47
CA LEU A 252 -26.27 10.25 -9.50
C LEU A 252 -26.92 10.96 -10.68
N ASP A 253 -27.14 10.28 -11.79
CA ASP A 253 -27.96 10.77 -12.89
C ASP A 253 -29.43 10.96 -12.46
N ILE A 254 -30.00 9.99 -11.75
CA ILE A 254 -31.35 10.10 -11.17
C ILE A 254 -31.40 11.25 -10.17
N PHE A 255 -30.38 11.39 -9.32
CA PHE A 255 -30.26 12.47 -8.35
C PHE A 255 -30.24 13.84 -9.03
N ASN A 256 -29.53 13.96 -10.16
CA ASN A 256 -29.32 15.20 -10.91
C ASN A 256 -30.41 15.53 -11.94
N GLN A 257 -31.38 14.63 -12.16
CA GLN A 257 -32.41 14.74 -13.20
C GLN A 257 -33.10 16.12 -13.26
N TYR A 258 -33.42 16.71 -12.10
CA TYR A 258 -34.11 18.01 -11.99
C TYR A 258 -33.21 19.14 -11.47
N SER A 259 -31.91 18.87 -11.30
CA SER A 259 -30.95 19.86 -10.81
C SER A 259 -30.55 20.79 -11.95
N PHE A 260 -30.72 22.10 -11.76
CA PHE A 260 -30.16 23.11 -12.66
C PHE A 260 -28.64 22.93 -12.77
N ALA A 261 -28.05 23.20 -13.94
CA ALA A 261 -26.63 22.93 -14.23
C ALA A 261 -25.64 23.40 -13.15
N LYS A 262 -25.90 24.55 -12.50
CA LYS A 262 -25.09 25.10 -11.40
C LYS A 262 -25.17 24.33 -10.07
N PHE A 263 -26.26 23.60 -9.86
CA PHE A 263 -26.55 22.83 -8.64
C PHE A 263 -26.45 21.31 -8.87
N LYS A 264 -26.09 20.87 -10.08
CA LYS A 264 -25.81 19.46 -10.36
C LYS A 264 -24.63 19.01 -9.52
N LEU A 265 -24.79 17.87 -8.87
CA LEU A 265 -23.72 17.21 -8.14
C LEU A 265 -22.68 16.74 -9.14
N LYS A 266 -21.43 17.18 -8.95
CA LYS A 266 -20.30 16.81 -9.80
C LYS A 266 -19.70 15.50 -9.29
N PHE A 267 -19.47 14.56 -10.19
CA PHE A 267 -18.84 13.29 -9.91
C PHE A 267 -18.07 12.80 -11.13
N GLU A 268 -17.14 11.87 -10.89
CA GLU A 268 -16.33 11.20 -11.89
C GLU A 268 -16.45 9.69 -11.68
N SER A 269 -16.62 8.92 -12.76
CA SER A 269 -16.50 7.45 -12.75
C SER A 269 -15.02 7.11 -12.89
N VAL A 270 -14.46 6.40 -11.90
CA VAL A 270 -13.03 6.14 -11.79
C VAL A 270 -12.76 4.69 -11.40
N SER A 271 -11.55 4.22 -11.69
CA SER A 271 -11.06 2.89 -11.32
C SER A 271 -10.92 2.72 -9.80
N TYR A 272 -11.55 1.67 -9.23
CA TYR A 272 -11.38 1.31 -7.82
C TYR A 272 -9.92 0.94 -7.50
N GLN A 273 -9.32 0.11 -8.36
CA GLN A 273 -7.95 -0.35 -8.18
C GLN A 273 -6.97 0.83 -8.16
N GLU A 274 -7.16 1.81 -9.03
CA GLU A 274 -6.30 2.99 -9.11
C GLU A 274 -6.51 3.94 -7.94
N LYS A 275 -7.77 4.30 -7.64
CA LYS A 275 -8.06 5.35 -6.66
C LYS A 275 -8.02 4.89 -5.22
N VAL A 276 -8.41 3.65 -4.94
CA VAL A 276 -8.47 3.13 -3.56
C VAL A 276 -7.27 2.23 -3.29
N VAL A 277 -7.11 1.16 -4.08
CA VAL A 277 -6.13 0.12 -3.77
C VAL A 277 -4.69 0.61 -3.94
N ASN A 278 -4.38 1.30 -5.04
CA ASN A 278 -3.02 1.80 -5.28
C ASN A 278 -2.64 2.90 -4.28
N GLN A 279 -3.58 3.77 -3.90
CA GLN A 279 -3.36 4.76 -2.84
C GLN A 279 -3.06 4.09 -1.49
N LEU A 280 -3.84 3.09 -1.07
CA LEU A 280 -3.59 2.35 0.17
C LEU A 280 -2.24 1.61 0.14
N LYS A 281 -1.88 1.00 -0.99
CA LYS A 281 -0.57 0.37 -1.19
C LYS A 281 0.57 1.38 -1.07
N GLN A 282 0.38 2.59 -1.62
CA GLN A 282 1.36 3.66 -1.54
C GLN A 282 1.50 4.16 -0.10
N MET A 283 0.39 4.41 0.60
CA MET A 283 0.41 4.77 2.02
C MET A 283 1.13 3.73 2.87
N ASN A 284 0.91 2.43 2.62
CA ASN A 284 1.62 1.37 3.32
C ASN A 284 3.14 1.42 3.06
N LYS A 285 3.56 1.64 1.80
CA LYS A 285 4.97 1.82 1.46
C LYS A 285 5.58 3.04 2.17
N ASP A 286 4.86 4.15 2.21
CA ASP A 286 5.33 5.38 2.85
C ASP A 286 5.39 5.23 4.37
N CYS A 287 4.41 4.54 4.98
CA CYS A 287 4.43 4.17 6.39
C CYS A 287 5.65 3.32 6.77
N LYS A 288 6.15 2.46 5.87
CA LYS A 288 7.40 1.71 6.09
C LYS A 288 8.64 2.61 6.10
N GLN A 289 8.61 3.76 5.44
CA GLN A 289 9.70 4.72 5.43
C GLN A 289 9.65 5.68 6.64
N LEU A 290 8.47 5.89 7.26
CA LEU A 290 8.31 6.78 8.42
C LEU A 290 9.30 6.54 9.58
N PRO A 291 9.63 5.29 9.98
CA PRO A 291 10.61 5.05 11.04
C PRO A 291 12.00 5.63 10.72
N TRP A 292 12.43 5.56 9.45
CA TRP A 292 13.71 6.13 9.02
C TRP A 292 13.71 7.65 9.16
N TYR A 293 12.65 8.32 8.71
CA TYR A 293 12.50 9.77 8.87
C TYR A 293 12.44 10.19 10.34
N LYS A 294 11.67 9.47 11.17
CA LYS A 294 11.61 9.72 12.62
C LYS A 294 12.98 9.62 13.28
N LYS A 295 13.78 8.59 12.92
CA LYS A 295 15.15 8.44 13.44
C LYS A 295 16.06 9.58 12.98
N LYS A 296 15.93 10.03 11.73
CA LYS A 296 16.72 11.13 11.17
C LYS A 296 16.41 12.46 11.87
N ILE A 297 15.12 12.77 12.07
CA ILE A 297 14.67 13.97 12.80
C ILE A 297 15.18 13.93 14.24
N ALA A 298 14.99 12.81 14.95
CA ALA A 298 15.47 12.67 16.32
C ALA A 298 17.01 12.77 16.45
N LYS A 299 17.77 12.40 15.40
CA LYS A 299 19.22 12.63 15.37
C LYS A 299 19.53 14.12 15.21
N GLN A 300 18.83 14.78 14.30
CA GLN A 300 19.01 16.21 14.04
C GLN A 300 18.63 17.05 15.27
N GLU A 301 17.54 16.73 15.96
CA GLU A 301 17.15 17.40 17.21
C GLU A 301 18.18 17.23 18.32
N ARG A 302 18.76 16.04 18.50
CA ARG A 302 19.85 15.81 19.48
C ARG A 302 21.08 16.65 19.14
N ASN A 303 21.44 16.70 17.85
CA ASN A 303 22.58 17.51 17.41
C ASN A 303 22.33 19.01 17.63
N SER A 304 21.11 19.50 17.36
CA SER A 304 20.71 20.90 17.64
C SER A 304 20.84 21.22 19.12
N LYS A 305 20.30 20.36 20.00
CA LYS A 305 20.41 20.54 21.46
C LYS A 305 21.85 20.56 21.94
N ALA A 306 22.70 19.67 21.43
CA ALA A 306 24.11 19.65 21.79
C ALA A 306 24.84 20.92 21.33
N LEU A 307 24.49 21.46 20.15
CA LEU A 307 25.01 22.73 19.66
C LEU A 307 24.53 23.92 20.52
N GLU A 308 23.25 23.93 20.90
CA GLU A 308 22.69 24.94 21.81
C GLU A 308 23.37 24.93 23.18
N GLU A 309 23.60 23.74 23.76
CA GLU A 309 24.32 23.58 25.03
C GLU A 309 25.78 24.03 24.91
N ALA A 310 26.48 23.65 23.83
CA ALA A 310 27.85 24.08 23.57
C ALA A 310 27.94 25.60 23.39
N PHE A 311 27.00 26.19 22.65
CA PHE A 311 26.88 27.64 22.48
C PHE A 311 26.68 28.31 23.84
N TRP A 312 25.77 27.82 24.67
CA TRP A 312 25.53 28.35 26.01
C TRP A 312 26.77 28.27 26.91
N LEU A 313 27.50 27.14 26.87
CA LEU A 313 28.76 26.94 27.60
C LEU A 313 29.84 27.94 27.15
N LEU A 314 29.99 28.15 25.84
CA LEU A 314 30.93 29.12 25.28
C LEU A 314 30.55 30.55 25.68
N SER A 315 29.28 30.95 25.55
CA SER A 315 28.81 32.27 25.99
C SER A 315 29.05 32.49 27.48
N ARG A 316 28.88 31.47 28.32
CA ARG A 316 29.18 31.55 29.75
C ARG A 316 30.68 31.72 30.03
N LYS A 317 31.55 31.02 29.30
CA LYS A 317 33.00 31.18 29.42
C LYS A 317 33.46 32.57 28.97
N LEU A 318 32.88 33.09 27.89
CA LEU A 318 33.19 34.43 27.37
C LEU A 318 32.94 35.50 28.44
N ARG A 319 31.74 35.48 29.05
CA ARG A 319 31.36 36.40 30.14
C ARG A 319 32.32 36.36 31.33
N LYS A 320 32.74 35.16 31.74
CA LYS A 320 33.71 34.99 32.83
C LYS A 320 35.10 35.54 32.49
N LEU A 321 35.50 35.45 31.22
CA LEU A 321 36.79 35.97 30.77
C LEU A 321 36.76 37.50 30.71
N GLU A 322 35.64 38.09 30.29
CA GLU A 322 35.39 39.53 30.37
C GLU A 322 35.38 40.04 31.82
N GLU A 323 34.68 39.35 32.73
CA GLU A 323 34.66 39.68 34.16
C GLU A 323 36.04 39.52 34.82
N GLY A 324 36.77 38.44 34.52
CA GLY A 324 38.11 38.18 35.06
C GLY A 324 39.20 39.11 34.53
N SER A 325 39.06 39.58 33.29
CA SER A 325 39.92 40.66 32.77
C SER A 325 39.70 41.96 33.53
N TYR A 326 38.46 42.28 33.92
CA TYR A 326 38.16 43.50 34.68
C TYR A 326 38.75 43.46 36.10
N THR A 327 38.73 42.30 36.78
CA THR A 327 39.29 42.16 38.14
C THR A 327 40.81 42.14 38.15
N VAL A 328 41.45 41.46 37.20
CA VAL A 328 42.93 41.48 37.09
C VAL A 328 43.42 42.88 36.76
N ASN A 329 42.74 43.59 35.85
CA ASN A 329 43.06 44.99 35.57
C ASN A 329 42.85 45.90 36.79
N ALA A 330 41.85 45.63 37.65
CA ALA A 330 41.62 46.40 38.87
C ALA A 330 42.69 46.14 39.94
N GLU A 331 43.05 44.87 40.18
CA GLU A 331 44.15 44.51 41.10
C GLU A 331 45.51 44.99 40.57
N GLU A 332 45.72 44.96 39.25
CA GLU A 332 46.92 45.51 38.61
C GLU A 332 46.98 47.03 38.74
N MET A 333 45.85 47.75 38.62
CA MET A 333 45.80 49.19 38.94
C MET A 333 46.12 49.47 40.42
N ASP A 334 45.59 48.70 41.38
CA ASP A 334 45.91 48.85 42.81
C ASP A 334 47.39 48.57 43.12
N PHE A 335 47.98 47.55 42.49
CA PHE A 335 49.42 47.26 42.61
C PHE A 335 50.28 48.35 41.98
N GLN A 336 49.82 48.92 40.87
CA GLN A 336 50.53 49.96 40.13
C GLN A 336 50.43 51.33 40.83
N GLU A 337 49.30 51.67 41.45
CA GLU A 337 49.14 52.87 42.28
C GLU A 337 50.05 52.81 43.52
N ASN A 338 50.09 51.66 44.19
CA ASN A 338 50.99 51.46 45.34
C ASN A 338 52.48 51.44 44.95
N PHE A 339 52.82 51.09 43.71
CA PHE A 339 54.18 51.16 43.17
C PHE A 339 54.56 52.58 42.74
N GLU A 340 53.60 53.34 42.19
CA GLU A 340 53.76 54.77 41.89
C GLU A 340 53.95 55.59 43.17
N ASP A 341 53.22 55.30 44.24
CA ASP A 341 53.43 55.93 45.55
C ASP A 341 54.83 55.63 46.11
N GLN A 342 55.32 54.39 45.99
CA GLN A 342 56.68 54.04 46.37
C GLN A 342 57.74 54.75 45.50
N LEU A 343 57.48 54.90 44.21
CA LEU A 343 58.36 55.63 43.30
C LEU A 343 58.35 57.14 43.59
N ASN A 344 57.22 57.72 43.95
CA ASN A 344 57.13 59.13 44.35
C ASN A 344 57.89 59.38 45.65
N VAL A 345 57.80 58.49 46.64
CA VAL A 345 58.63 58.59 47.86
C VAL A 345 60.13 58.50 47.55
N ILE A 346 60.53 57.63 46.61
CA ILE A 346 61.91 57.54 46.16
C ILE A 346 62.32 58.78 45.37
N GLN A 347 61.43 59.33 44.53
CA GLN A 347 61.68 60.50 43.72
C GLN A 347 61.78 61.76 44.58
N ASP A 348 60.94 61.93 45.59
CA ASP A 348 61.05 63.01 46.58
C ASP A 348 62.34 62.91 47.40
N ALA A 349 62.75 61.69 47.79
CA ALA A 349 64.03 61.46 48.45
C ALA A 349 65.23 61.74 47.52
N LYS A 350 65.04 61.54 46.22
CA LYS A 350 66.05 61.76 45.18
C LYS A 350 66.12 63.23 44.77
N ASP A 351 65.01 63.94 44.66
CA ASP A 351 64.95 65.38 44.37
C ASP A 351 65.49 66.19 45.57
N ALA A 352 65.25 65.71 46.80
CA ALA A 352 65.93 66.20 48.00
C ALA A 352 67.46 65.95 47.99
N GLN A 353 67.94 64.92 47.27
CA GLN A 353 69.36 64.70 46.99
C GLN A 353 69.86 65.45 45.74
N GLU A 354 69.04 65.69 44.73
CA GLU A 354 69.40 66.26 43.41
C GLU A 354 69.53 67.79 43.43
N GLU A 355 69.07 68.46 44.50
CA GLU A 355 69.54 69.82 44.86
C GLU A 355 71.06 69.86 45.16
N THR A 356 71.72 68.72 45.40
CA THR A 356 73.17 68.65 45.68
C THR A 356 74.05 68.14 44.53
N PHE A 357 73.49 67.64 43.42
CA PHE A 357 74.31 67.12 42.31
C PHE A 357 73.69 67.40 40.93
N LYS A 358 74.37 68.20 40.11
CA LYS A 358 73.98 68.46 38.71
C LYS A 358 74.29 67.27 37.79
N LYS A 359 73.23 66.86 37.07
CA LYS A 359 73.11 66.15 35.77
C LYS A 359 73.13 64.60 35.76
N PRO A 360 72.03 63.94 35.35
CA PRO A 360 72.06 62.62 34.73
C PRO A 360 72.32 62.71 33.21
N SER A 361 73.07 61.73 32.68
CA SER A 361 73.41 61.58 31.26
C SER A 361 72.18 61.26 30.37
N GLU A 362 72.14 61.87 29.17
CA GLU A 362 71.11 61.67 28.13
C GLU A 362 71.02 60.21 27.63
N GLU A 363 72.06 59.40 27.83
CA GLU A 363 72.09 57.99 27.39
C GLU A 363 71.12 57.09 28.19
N HIS A 364 70.90 57.38 29.48
CA HIS A 364 69.99 56.59 30.31
C HIS A 364 68.52 56.81 29.95
N LYS A 365 68.14 58.04 29.56
CA LYS A 365 66.77 58.35 29.10
C LYS A 365 66.44 57.65 27.78
N ARG A 366 67.44 57.52 26.90
CA ARG A 366 67.28 56.89 25.58
C ARG A 366 67.11 55.37 25.66
N TYR A 367 67.77 54.70 26.60
CA TYR A 367 67.66 53.25 26.79
C TYR A 367 66.30 52.83 27.37
N CYS A 368 65.76 53.58 28.34
CA CYS A 368 64.43 53.31 28.92
C CYS A 368 63.29 53.51 27.91
N LEU A 369 63.35 54.59 27.13
CA LEU A 369 62.32 54.90 26.13
C LEU A 369 62.33 53.88 24.97
N PHE A 370 63.50 53.38 24.59
CA PHE A 370 63.66 52.32 23.60
C PHE A 370 63.08 50.98 24.08
N SER A 371 63.31 50.61 25.35
CA SER A 371 62.78 49.38 25.96
C SER A 371 61.24 49.38 26.08
N LEU A 372 60.63 50.50 26.46
CA LEU A 372 59.17 50.65 26.54
C LEU A 372 58.51 50.65 25.15
N CYS A 373 59.13 51.29 24.16
CA CYS A 373 58.62 51.31 22.78
C CYS A 373 58.68 49.92 22.13
N ALA A 374 59.75 49.17 22.38
CA ALA A 374 59.90 47.81 21.84
C ALA A 374 58.84 46.83 22.37
N ARG A 375 58.48 46.91 23.66
CA ARG A 375 57.40 46.07 24.23
C ARG A 375 56.00 46.51 23.82
N GLY A 376 55.77 47.80 23.62
CA GLY A 376 54.49 48.32 23.12
C GLY A 376 54.20 47.85 21.68
N GLN A 377 55.23 47.82 20.83
CA GLN A 377 55.11 47.34 19.45
C GLN A 377 54.79 45.84 19.37
N GLU A 378 55.35 44.99 20.25
CA GLU A 378 55.03 43.56 20.27
C GLU A 378 53.58 43.27 20.71
N VAL A 379 53.02 44.06 21.64
CA VAL A 379 51.63 43.89 22.08
C VAL A 379 50.65 44.34 21.00
N GLU A 380 50.93 45.45 20.32
CA GLU A 380 50.13 45.96 19.20
C GLU A 380 50.10 44.96 18.03
N GLU A 381 51.23 44.33 17.71
CA GLU A 381 51.31 43.29 16.66
C GLU A 381 50.51 42.02 17.03
N ILE A 382 50.50 41.61 18.30
CA ILE A 382 49.70 40.48 18.77
C ILE A 382 48.21 40.80 18.74
N GLU A 383 47.80 42.02 19.09
CA GLU A 383 46.40 42.45 19.02
C GLU A 383 45.88 42.49 17.57
N GLU A 384 46.69 43.01 16.64
CA GLU A 384 46.36 42.99 15.21
C GLU A 384 46.21 41.55 14.66
N GLU A 385 47.11 40.63 15.04
CA GLU A 385 47.00 39.23 14.63
C GLU A 385 45.74 38.55 15.20
N ARG A 386 45.37 38.85 16.45
CA ARG A 386 44.12 38.34 17.04
C ARG A 386 42.88 38.88 16.33
N GLU A 387 42.89 40.16 15.94
CA GLU A 387 41.79 40.74 15.17
C GLU A 387 41.71 40.15 13.75
N ARG A 388 42.85 39.90 13.10
CA ARG A 388 42.92 39.21 11.79
C ARG A 388 42.36 37.79 11.87
N LEU A 389 42.73 37.02 12.90
CA LEU A 389 42.22 35.67 13.15
C LEU A 389 40.71 35.67 13.46
N ALA A 390 40.22 36.63 14.22
CA ALA A 390 38.79 36.77 14.50
C ALA A 390 37.98 37.05 13.23
N LYS A 391 38.45 37.98 12.38
CA LYS A 391 37.85 38.29 11.07
C LYS A 391 37.88 37.10 10.12
N LEU A 392 38.96 36.32 10.12
CA LEU A 392 39.07 35.11 9.32
C LEU A 392 38.06 34.05 9.75
N HIS A 393 37.95 33.78 11.05
CA HIS A 393 36.99 32.82 11.59
C HIS A 393 35.54 33.23 11.31
N GLU A 394 35.21 34.52 11.43
CA GLU A 394 33.89 35.03 11.06
C GLU A 394 33.59 34.81 9.57
N LYS A 395 34.56 35.06 8.70
CA LYS A 395 34.44 34.82 7.25
C LYS A 395 34.24 33.33 6.93
N GLU A 396 35.03 32.44 7.53
CA GLU A 396 34.89 30.99 7.32
C GLU A 396 33.53 30.47 7.81
N MET A 397 33.03 31.00 8.93
CA MET A 397 31.71 30.66 9.45
C MET A 397 30.59 31.19 8.54
N ALA A 398 30.74 32.40 7.98
CA ALA A 398 29.81 32.95 7.00
C ALA A 398 29.80 32.13 5.70
N GLU A 399 30.98 31.72 5.20
CA GLU A 399 31.11 30.87 4.02
C GLU A 399 30.49 29.48 4.24
N MET A 400 30.68 28.87 5.40
CA MET A 400 30.02 27.61 5.76
C MET A 400 28.49 27.75 5.81
N LYS A 401 27.97 28.82 6.43
CA LYS A 401 26.53 29.09 6.44
C LYS A 401 25.99 29.28 5.03
N LEU A 402 26.68 30.06 4.20
CA LEU A 402 26.28 30.29 2.81
C LEU A 402 26.25 28.98 2.00
N LYS A 403 27.26 28.12 2.14
CA LYS A 403 27.28 26.80 1.48
C LYS A 403 26.11 25.94 1.95
N HIS A 404 25.83 25.91 3.25
CA HIS A 404 24.72 25.15 3.79
C HIS A 404 23.37 25.64 3.27
N GLU A 405 23.17 26.95 3.20
CA GLU A 405 21.96 27.57 2.63
C GLU A 405 21.83 27.27 1.13
N GLN A 406 22.94 27.28 0.37
CA GLN A 406 22.94 26.90 -1.03
C GLN A 406 22.56 25.43 -1.23
N GLU A 407 23.10 24.51 -0.42
CA GLU A 407 22.74 23.09 -0.44
C GLU A 407 21.26 22.88 -0.11
N GLN A 408 20.73 23.59 0.90
CA GLN A 408 19.30 23.55 1.23
C GLN A 408 18.44 24.05 0.07
N MET A 409 18.77 25.20 -0.51
CA MET A 409 18.05 25.74 -1.66
C MET A 409 18.11 24.82 -2.88
N GLU A 410 19.22 24.14 -3.13
CA GLU A 410 19.33 23.16 -4.21
C GLU A 410 18.44 21.94 -3.96
N MET A 411 18.38 21.46 -2.72
CA MET A 411 17.50 20.38 -2.32
C MET A 411 16.02 20.76 -2.47
N ASP A 412 15.65 21.97 -2.07
CA ASP A 412 14.29 22.50 -2.21
C ASP A 412 13.92 22.69 -3.69
N LYS A 413 14.83 23.21 -4.53
CA LYS A 413 14.63 23.27 -5.99
C LYS A 413 14.41 21.88 -6.58
N LYS A 414 15.18 20.87 -6.17
CA LYS A 414 14.97 19.47 -6.61
C LYS A 414 13.63 18.92 -6.14
N CYS A 415 13.18 19.28 -4.94
CA CYS A 415 11.88 18.91 -4.41
C CYS A 415 10.75 19.55 -5.21
N ASN A 416 10.82 20.86 -5.43
CA ASN A 416 9.83 21.61 -6.21
C ASN A 416 9.76 21.13 -7.67
N ALA A 417 10.90 20.88 -8.32
CA ALA A 417 10.89 20.32 -9.67
C ALA A 417 10.24 18.93 -9.76
N LYS A 418 10.36 18.10 -8.71
CA LYS A 418 9.62 16.82 -8.64
C LYS A 418 8.12 17.06 -8.44
N TRP A 419 7.75 18.03 -7.61
CA TRP A 419 6.36 18.45 -7.41
C TRP A 419 5.72 18.99 -8.68
N ASP A 420 6.44 19.82 -9.46
CA ASP A 420 5.96 20.35 -10.73
C ASP A 420 5.73 19.24 -11.74
N ARG A 421 6.64 18.27 -11.85
CA ARG A 421 6.44 17.08 -12.72
C ARG A 421 5.20 16.27 -12.32
N VAL A 422 4.91 16.16 -11.04
CA VAL A 422 3.68 15.49 -10.57
C VAL A 422 2.45 16.34 -10.93
N THR A 423 2.51 17.65 -10.75
CA THR A 423 1.43 18.59 -11.05
C THR A 423 1.13 18.65 -12.56
N GLU A 424 2.15 18.61 -13.41
CA GLU A 424 2.03 18.62 -14.85
C GLU A 424 1.45 17.30 -15.37
N LYS A 425 1.87 16.16 -14.80
CA LYS A 425 1.21 14.87 -15.04
C LYS A 425 -0.27 14.94 -14.66
N CYS A 426 -0.60 15.46 -13.47
CA CYS A 426 -2.00 15.65 -13.06
C CYS A 426 -2.78 16.59 -14.00
N SER A 427 -2.11 17.54 -14.64
CA SER A 427 -2.74 18.49 -15.57
C SER A 427 -2.93 17.91 -16.99
N GLN A 428 -2.01 17.05 -17.44
CA GLN A 428 -2.16 16.30 -18.70
C GLN A 428 -3.33 15.31 -18.61
N TRP A 429 -3.53 14.71 -17.43
CA TRP A 429 -4.66 13.83 -17.14
C TRP A 429 -6.01 14.55 -17.10
N LYS A 430 -6.03 15.89 -17.06
CA LYS A 430 -7.25 16.71 -17.14
C LYS A 430 -7.59 17.21 -18.55
N LYS A 431 -6.71 16.97 -19.53
CA LYS A 431 -6.87 17.42 -20.93
C LYS A 431 -7.24 16.28 -21.90
N VAL A 432 -7.25 15.05 -21.43
CA VAL A 432 -7.91 13.89 -22.05
C VAL A 432 -9.27 13.77 -21.38
#